data_AF-A0A1C3ZRC7-F1
#
_entry.id   AF-A0A1C3ZRC7-F1
#
_cell.length_a   1.000
_cell.length_b   1.000
_cell.length_c   1.000
_cell.angle_alpha   90.00
_cell.angle_beta   90.00
_cell.angle_gamma   90.00
#
_symmetry.space_group_name_H-M   'P 1'
#
loop_
_entity.id
_entity.type
_entity.pdbx_description
1 polymer ?
#
loop_
_entity_poly.entity_id
_entity_poly.type
_entity_poly.pdbx_seq_one_letter_code
_entity_poly.pdbx_strand_id
1 'polypeptide(L)'
;MRRKAPISAAVAAAALVTATALTVAGCGSTEGTPEAAASSTAASSTASATSTANETETTVASSPPPQSNTRTNASTTATTTAIPASGPCLDVGSSLVTDAIGTLGTDINGGNWIPRSASEEQIGNCPDLLWVSVDGDGVGDATYQSHVLFFHDGTYLGTATSEPYSYTHVIDSNKDSVSVQYRWLLDDDAFCCPQGGPNIVNFTWNGSAVVADGQFPPS
;
A
#
# COMPACT_ATOMS: atom_id res chain seq x y z
N MET A 1 -35.35 -12.19 -48.48
CA MET A 1 -35.79 -13.61 -48.34
C MET A 1 -34.56 -14.37 -47.81
N ARG A 2 -34.50 -15.10 -46.70
CA ARG A 2 -35.43 -15.79 -45.80
C ARG A 2 -34.83 -15.71 -44.37
N ARG A 3 -35.60 -15.22 -43.39
CA ARG A 3 -36.21 -15.96 -42.25
C ARG A 3 -35.29 -16.17 -41.02
N LYS A 4 -35.73 -15.53 -39.92
CA LYS A 4 -35.49 -15.81 -38.49
C LYS A 4 -35.73 -17.28 -38.14
N ALA A 5 -34.96 -17.79 -37.17
CA ALA A 5 -35.48 -18.50 -36.00
C ALA A 5 -34.41 -18.60 -34.88
N PRO A 6 -34.75 -18.28 -33.61
CA PRO A 6 -34.01 -18.65 -32.40
C PRO A 6 -34.53 -19.98 -31.82
N ILE A 7 -33.67 -20.76 -31.18
CA ILE A 7 -33.96 -22.05 -30.51
C ILE A 7 -32.96 -22.18 -29.35
N SER A 8 -33.23 -22.60 -28.13
CA SER A 8 -34.41 -22.72 -27.26
C SER A 8 -33.82 -22.94 -25.87
N ALA A 9 -34.49 -22.45 -24.84
CA ALA A 9 -34.20 -22.82 -23.46
C ALA A 9 -34.44 -24.32 -23.25
N ALA A 10 -33.55 -24.97 -22.49
CA ALA A 10 -33.83 -26.26 -21.87
C ALA A 10 -33.41 -26.18 -20.41
N VAL A 11 -34.42 -26.04 -19.56
CA VAL A 11 -34.38 -26.29 -18.12
C VAL A 11 -34.12 -27.78 -17.92
N ALA A 12 -33.11 -28.14 -17.14
CA ALA A 12 -32.97 -29.47 -16.57
C ALA A 12 -32.75 -29.34 -15.06
N ALA A 13 -33.85 -29.48 -14.33
CA ALA A 13 -33.84 -29.76 -12.91
C ALA A 13 -33.38 -31.20 -12.70
N ALA A 14 -32.38 -31.40 -11.84
CA ALA A 14 -32.07 -32.70 -11.27
C ALA A 14 -31.80 -32.53 -9.78
N ALA A 15 -32.83 -32.83 -8.99
CA ALA A 15 -32.73 -33.02 -7.56
C ALA A 15 -32.07 -34.39 -7.28
N LEU A 16 -31.06 -34.42 -6.41
CA LEU A 16 -30.60 -35.64 -5.76
C LEU A 16 -30.37 -35.36 -4.28
N VAL A 17 -31.36 -35.80 -3.51
CA VAL A 17 -31.33 -35.97 -2.07
C VAL A 17 -30.36 -37.10 -1.74
N THR A 18 -29.36 -36.84 -0.90
CA THR A 18 -28.81 -37.87 0.00
C THR A 18 -28.45 -37.23 1.34
N ALA A 19 -29.25 -37.57 2.34
CA ALA A 19 -28.97 -37.34 3.74
C ALA A 19 -28.05 -38.47 4.23
N THR A 20 -26.94 -38.11 4.87
CA THR A 20 -26.23 -39.03 5.78
C THR A 20 -25.65 -38.22 6.92
N ALA A 21 -26.36 -38.24 8.05
CA ALA A 21 -25.83 -37.87 9.34
C ALA A 21 -25.06 -39.06 9.90
N LEU A 22 -23.79 -38.87 10.26
CA LEU A 22 -23.10 -39.70 11.24
C LEU A 22 -22.51 -38.79 12.31
N THR A 23 -23.16 -38.81 13.46
CA THR A 23 -22.61 -38.38 14.74
C THR A 23 -21.56 -39.39 15.21
N VAL A 24 -20.35 -38.94 15.49
CA VAL A 24 -19.45 -39.64 16.42
C VAL A 24 -19.14 -38.72 17.58
N ALA A 25 -19.79 -39.02 18.70
CA ALA A 25 -19.37 -38.57 20.01
C ALA A 25 -18.18 -39.44 20.44
N GLY A 26 -17.06 -38.81 20.78
CA GLY A 26 -15.92 -39.45 21.43
C GLY A 26 -15.54 -38.62 22.66
N CYS A 27 -15.91 -39.12 23.84
CA CYS A 27 -15.49 -38.63 25.14
C CYS A 27 -14.62 -39.71 25.80
N GLY A 28 -13.46 -39.33 26.34
CA GLY A 28 -12.59 -40.17 27.17
C GLY A 28 -11.45 -39.31 27.73
N SER A 29 -11.60 -38.79 28.96
CA SER A 29 -10.92 -39.25 30.20
C SER A 29 -9.38 -39.11 30.12
N THR A 30 -8.77 -38.04 30.63
CA THR A 30 -8.40 -37.78 32.05
C THR A 30 -7.36 -38.79 32.58
N GLU A 31 -6.09 -38.38 32.65
CA GLU A 31 -5.29 -38.20 33.90
C GLU A 31 -3.81 -37.94 33.57
N GLY A 32 -3.23 -36.97 34.30
CA GLY A 32 -1.84 -36.52 34.16
C GLY A 32 -1.64 -35.15 34.81
N THR A 33 -1.77 -35.09 36.13
CA THR A 33 -1.52 -33.91 36.99
C THR A 33 0.00 -33.75 37.28
N PRO A 34 0.45 -32.76 38.07
CA PRO A 34 1.11 -31.52 37.66
C PRO A 34 2.62 -31.50 38.00
N GLU A 35 3.40 -30.57 37.45
CA GLU A 35 4.47 -29.96 38.25
C GLU A 35 4.83 -28.56 37.76
N ALA A 36 4.75 -27.62 38.70
CA ALA A 36 5.25 -26.27 38.58
C ALA A 36 6.69 -26.22 39.13
N ALA A 37 7.60 -25.61 38.38
CA ALA A 37 8.80 -24.95 38.90
C ALA A 37 9.21 -23.91 37.83
N ALA A 38 8.86 -22.64 38.01
CA ALA A 38 9.61 -21.65 38.77
C ALA A 38 10.96 -21.28 38.15
N SER A 39 10.99 -20.05 37.63
CA SER A 39 12.06 -19.07 37.66
C SER A 39 13.41 -19.39 37.00
N SER A 40 13.79 -18.52 36.06
CA SER A 40 15.11 -17.89 36.07
C SER A 40 15.08 -16.55 35.36
N THR A 41 14.92 -15.50 36.18
CA THR A 41 15.31 -14.13 35.92
C THR A 41 16.83 -14.07 35.76
N ALA A 42 17.32 -13.44 34.70
CA ALA A 42 18.70 -12.95 34.66
C ALA A 42 18.72 -11.63 33.89
N ALA A 43 18.68 -10.55 34.67
CA ALA A 43 19.10 -9.23 34.25
C ALA A 43 20.63 -9.23 34.05
N SER A 44 21.10 -8.58 33.00
CA SER A 44 22.48 -8.11 32.90
C SER A 44 22.47 -6.65 32.45
N SER A 45 22.53 -5.79 33.45
CA SER A 45 22.93 -4.39 33.33
C SER A 45 24.46 -4.29 33.36
N THR A 46 25.04 -3.60 32.38
CA THR A 46 26.36 -2.99 32.56
C THR A 46 26.35 -1.58 31.99
N ALA A 47 26.43 -0.61 32.90
CA ALA A 47 26.77 0.78 32.62
C ALA A 47 28.29 0.98 32.79
N SER A 48 28.89 1.85 31.99
CA SER A 48 30.14 2.60 32.27
C SER A 48 30.24 3.70 31.20
N ALA A 49 30.02 4.99 31.52
CA ALA A 49 30.85 5.95 32.27
C ALA A 49 31.88 6.70 31.39
N THR A 50 31.47 7.91 30.99
CA THR A 50 32.14 9.24 30.96
C THR A 50 33.67 9.39 31.01
N SER A 51 34.19 10.28 30.15
CA SER A 51 35.27 11.29 30.36
C SER A 51 35.17 12.29 29.19
N THR A 52 34.83 13.59 29.29
CA THR A 52 35.36 14.77 30.00
C THR A 52 36.73 15.30 29.51
N ALA A 53 36.63 16.44 28.80
CA ALA A 53 37.44 17.69 28.77
C ALA A 53 38.95 17.67 28.42
N ASN A 54 39.40 18.54 27.50
CA ASN A 54 39.82 19.96 27.66
C ASN A 54 40.60 20.39 26.38
N GLU A 55 40.34 21.55 25.73
CA GLU A 55 41.02 22.87 25.89
C GLU A 55 42.52 22.84 25.41
N THR A 56 43.14 23.78 24.70
CA THR A 56 42.98 25.24 24.51
C THR A 56 43.89 25.71 23.33
N GLU A 57 43.54 26.87 22.73
CA GLU A 57 44.40 27.98 22.25
C GLU A 57 45.46 27.84 21.11
N THR A 58 45.36 28.69 20.07
CA THR A 58 46.21 29.91 19.90
C THR A 58 46.10 30.54 18.49
N THR A 59 45.53 31.75 18.46
CA THR A 59 45.84 33.02 17.73
C THR A 59 47.02 32.99 16.71
N VAL A 60 46.99 33.63 15.52
CA VAL A 60 47.23 35.07 15.27
C VAL A 60 46.97 35.46 13.79
N ALA A 61 46.32 36.63 13.64
CA ALA A 61 46.21 37.66 12.57
C ALA A 61 46.96 37.61 11.22
N SER A 62 46.29 38.08 10.14
CA SER A 62 46.59 39.36 9.43
C SER A 62 45.72 39.61 8.16
N SER A 63 45.13 40.81 8.03
CA SER A 63 44.63 41.47 6.78
C SER A 63 45.80 41.92 5.86
N PRO A 64 45.67 42.50 4.63
CA PRO A 64 44.55 43.14 3.86
C PRO A 64 44.54 42.76 2.33
N PRO A 65 43.96 43.49 1.32
CA PRO A 65 43.04 44.65 1.24
C PRO A 65 41.74 44.39 0.40
N PRO A 66 40.81 45.37 0.21
CA PRO A 66 39.54 45.15 -0.49
C PRO A 66 39.68 45.38 -2.00
N GLN A 67 39.07 44.51 -2.80
CA GLN A 67 38.82 44.78 -4.22
C GLN A 67 37.32 44.82 -4.49
N SER A 68 36.85 46.02 -4.81
CA SER A 68 35.59 46.29 -5.47
C SER A 68 35.40 45.36 -6.66
N ASN A 69 34.31 44.58 -6.67
CA ASN A 69 33.73 44.05 -7.89
C ASN A 69 32.21 44.21 -7.80
N THR A 70 31.74 45.21 -8.58
CA THR A 70 30.48 45.20 -9.33
C THR A 70 29.36 44.30 -8.79
N ARG A 71 28.42 44.93 -8.08
CA ARG A 71 27.06 44.43 -7.92
C ARG A 71 26.39 44.39 -9.30
N THR A 72 26.61 43.32 -10.04
CA THR A 72 25.68 42.90 -11.07
C THR A 72 24.43 42.47 -10.33
N ASN A 73 23.37 43.29 -10.41
CA ASN A 73 22.02 42.84 -10.11
C ASN A 73 21.70 41.71 -11.10
N ALA A 74 22.09 40.48 -10.77
CA ALA A 74 21.39 39.31 -11.22
C ALA A 74 20.04 39.38 -10.52
N SER A 75 19.07 40.00 -11.20
CA SER A 75 17.67 39.77 -10.92
C SER A 75 17.46 38.28 -11.15
N THR A 76 17.64 37.49 -10.10
CA THR A 76 17.15 36.13 -10.03
C THR A 76 15.65 36.24 -10.24
N THR A 77 15.22 36.04 -11.48
CA THR A 77 13.84 35.71 -11.78
C THR A 77 13.59 34.40 -11.05
N ALA A 78 13.12 34.51 -9.81
CA ALA A 78 12.50 33.41 -9.11
C ALA A 78 11.39 32.96 -10.05
N THR A 79 11.62 31.83 -10.71
CA THR A 79 10.56 31.12 -11.41
C THR A 79 9.69 30.60 -10.29
N THR A 80 8.81 31.46 -9.80
CA THR A 80 7.67 31.04 -8.99
C THR A 80 6.85 30.23 -9.97
N THR A 81 7.07 28.92 -9.98
CA THR A 81 6.21 27.97 -10.69
C THR A 81 4.80 28.30 -10.24
N ALA A 82 4.03 28.89 -11.15
CA ALA A 82 2.64 29.18 -10.87
C ALA A 82 1.97 27.84 -10.55
N ILE A 83 1.39 27.73 -9.35
CA ILE A 83 0.59 26.56 -8.98
C ILE A 83 -0.56 26.51 -9.99
N PRO A 84 -0.76 25.38 -10.70
CA PRO A 84 -1.85 25.27 -11.65
C PRO A 84 -3.17 25.51 -10.91
N ALA A 85 -3.97 26.43 -11.44
CA ALA A 85 -5.27 26.79 -10.85
C ALA A 85 -6.36 25.72 -11.13
N SER A 86 -6.04 24.69 -11.90
CA SER A 86 -6.96 23.66 -12.39
C SER A 86 -6.18 22.40 -12.75
N GLY A 87 -6.82 21.24 -12.57
CA GLY A 87 -6.23 19.92 -12.84
C GLY A 87 -6.67 18.90 -11.80
N PRO A 88 -6.26 17.63 -11.95
CA PRO A 88 -6.44 16.65 -10.89
C PRO A 88 -5.57 17.02 -9.68
N CYS A 89 -6.01 16.64 -8.49
CA CYS A 89 -5.24 16.76 -7.26
C CYS A 89 -3.97 15.89 -7.29
N LEU A 90 -4.04 14.76 -7.98
CA LEU A 90 -2.91 13.89 -8.24
C LEU A 90 -2.83 13.59 -9.74
N ASP A 91 -1.80 14.11 -10.40
CA ASP A 91 -1.51 13.76 -11.79
C ASP A 91 -0.72 12.45 -11.84
N VAL A 92 -1.29 11.40 -12.43
CA VAL A 92 -0.66 10.09 -12.60
C VAL A 92 0.61 10.18 -13.45
N GLY A 93 0.70 11.16 -14.36
CA GLY A 93 1.90 11.41 -15.17
C GLY A 93 2.98 12.24 -14.47
N SER A 94 2.75 12.69 -13.24
CA SER A 94 3.69 13.54 -12.50
C SER A 94 4.94 12.77 -12.07
N SER A 95 6.03 13.50 -11.84
CA SER A 95 7.24 12.92 -11.26
C SER A 95 6.99 12.34 -9.87
N LEU A 96 6.08 12.94 -9.07
CA LEU A 96 5.70 12.40 -7.77
C LEU A 96 5.20 10.95 -7.85
N VAL A 97 4.26 10.68 -8.77
CA VAL A 97 3.71 9.33 -8.95
C VAL A 97 4.75 8.42 -9.61
N THR A 98 5.49 8.91 -10.59
CA THR A 98 6.52 8.13 -11.28
C THR A 98 7.65 7.70 -10.34
N ASP A 99 8.13 8.59 -9.48
CA ASP A 99 9.15 8.31 -8.48
C ASP A 99 8.63 7.33 -7.42
N ALA A 100 7.38 7.50 -6.96
CA ALA A 100 6.73 6.60 -6.01
C ALA A 100 6.62 5.17 -6.56
N ILE A 101 6.19 5.02 -7.82
CA ILE A 101 6.15 3.71 -8.50
C ILE A 101 7.56 3.13 -8.64
N GLY A 102 8.56 3.97 -8.93
CA GLY A 102 9.96 3.55 -8.99
C GLY A 102 10.48 2.93 -7.68
N THR A 103 9.93 3.31 -6.52
CA THR A 103 10.30 2.71 -5.22
C THR A 103 9.89 1.25 -5.06
N LEU A 104 8.94 0.77 -5.87
CA LEU A 104 8.48 -0.62 -5.85
C LEU A 104 9.47 -1.58 -6.54
N GLY A 105 10.39 -1.06 -7.36
CA GLY A 105 11.27 -1.88 -8.20
C GLY A 105 10.51 -2.57 -9.34
N THR A 106 10.94 -3.77 -9.72
CA THR A 106 10.22 -4.61 -10.68
C THR A 106 9.12 -5.39 -9.98
N ASP A 107 8.07 -5.77 -10.71
CA ASP A 107 7.06 -6.69 -10.18
C ASP A 107 7.65 -8.08 -9.88
N ILE A 108 6.86 -8.95 -9.25
CA ILE A 108 7.28 -10.30 -8.86
C ILE A 108 7.71 -11.19 -10.04
N ASN A 109 7.28 -10.85 -11.25
CA ASN A 109 7.57 -11.55 -12.50
C ASN A 109 8.68 -10.85 -13.32
N GLY A 110 9.31 -9.79 -12.77
CA GLY A 110 10.37 -9.02 -13.44
C GLY A 110 9.87 -7.94 -14.41
N GLY A 111 8.57 -7.63 -14.38
CA GLY A 111 7.94 -6.55 -15.14
C GLY A 111 7.97 -5.19 -14.46
N ASN A 112 7.25 -4.26 -15.08
CA ASN A 112 6.99 -2.92 -14.58
C ASN A 112 5.62 -2.84 -13.89
N TRP A 113 5.45 -1.80 -13.08
CA TRP A 113 4.18 -1.43 -12.48
C TRP A 113 3.48 -0.39 -13.36
N ILE A 114 2.25 -0.70 -13.79
CA ILE A 114 1.44 0.16 -14.65
C ILE A 114 0.28 0.76 -13.84
N PRO A 115 0.14 2.10 -13.77
CA PRO A 115 -1.05 2.74 -13.20
C PRO A 115 -2.35 2.28 -13.87
N ARG A 116 -3.38 2.03 -13.06
CA ARG A 116 -4.69 1.51 -13.53
C ARG A 116 -5.82 2.45 -13.19
N SER A 117 -5.83 2.95 -11.97
CA SER A 117 -6.78 3.93 -11.48
C SER A 117 -6.13 4.77 -10.39
N ALA A 118 -6.70 5.94 -10.12
CA ALA A 118 -6.21 6.87 -9.12
C ALA A 118 -7.37 7.75 -8.64
N SER A 119 -7.12 8.54 -7.61
CA SER A 119 -7.96 9.68 -7.25
C SER A 119 -8.16 10.64 -8.44
N GLU A 120 -9.41 11.03 -8.68
CA GLU A 120 -9.81 11.86 -9.84
C GLU A 120 -10.29 13.26 -9.43
N GLU A 121 -10.27 13.57 -8.14
CA GLU A 121 -10.72 14.85 -7.59
C GLU A 121 -9.91 16.01 -8.15
N GLN A 122 -10.57 17.15 -8.35
CA GLN A 122 -9.95 18.34 -8.92
C GLN A 122 -9.45 19.30 -7.86
N ILE A 123 -8.39 20.04 -8.23
CA ILE A 123 -7.84 21.13 -7.43
C ILE A 123 -8.97 22.05 -6.93
N GLY A 124 -8.97 22.30 -5.63
CA GLY A 124 -10.04 23.02 -4.91
C GLY A 124 -10.91 22.12 -4.04
N ASN A 125 -10.94 20.80 -4.29
CA ASN A 125 -11.65 19.82 -3.48
C ASN A 125 -10.82 18.54 -3.26
N CYS A 126 -9.51 18.69 -3.03
CA CYS A 126 -8.64 17.54 -2.86
C CYS A 126 -8.96 16.77 -1.57
N PRO A 127 -9.04 15.43 -1.64
CA PRO A 127 -9.04 14.61 -0.44
C PRO A 127 -7.70 14.73 0.27
N ASP A 128 -7.73 14.57 1.58
CA ASP A 128 -6.55 14.46 2.42
C ASP A 128 -5.82 13.14 2.11
N LEU A 129 -6.53 12.07 1.73
CA LEU A 129 -5.91 10.81 1.30
C LEU A 129 -6.14 10.57 -0.20
N LEU A 130 -5.09 10.78 -0.99
CA LEU A 130 -5.06 10.47 -2.42
C LEU A 130 -4.45 9.07 -2.64
N TRP A 131 -4.81 8.43 -3.74
CA TRP A 131 -4.33 7.07 -4.04
C TRP A 131 -4.06 6.83 -5.53
N VAL A 132 -3.22 5.83 -5.81
CA VAL A 132 -2.99 5.25 -7.15
C VAL A 132 -2.94 3.74 -7.02
N SER A 133 -3.70 3.02 -7.84
CA SER A 133 -3.56 1.57 -8.00
C SER A 133 -2.67 1.24 -9.19
N VAL A 134 -1.76 0.30 -9.02
CA VAL A 134 -0.87 -0.19 -10.07
C VAL A 134 -0.97 -1.71 -10.18
N ASP A 135 -0.90 -2.22 -11.41
CA ASP A 135 -0.79 -3.66 -11.69
C ASP A 135 0.59 -3.97 -12.28
N GLY A 136 1.16 -5.12 -11.93
CA GLY A 136 2.37 -5.64 -12.60
C GLY A 136 2.08 -6.09 -14.03
N ASP A 137 3.04 -5.91 -14.94
CA ASP A 137 2.93 -6.27 -16.37
C ASP A 137 3.82 -7.45 -16.82
N GLY A 138 4.58 -8.04 -15.90
CA GLY A 138 5.76 -8.85 -16.19
C GLY A 138 5.53 -10.13 -17.00
N VAL A 139 4.34 -10.74 -16.96
CA VAL A 139 3.91 -11.78 -17.91
C VAL A 139 2.36 -11.85 -17.91
N GLY A 140 1.75 -12.17 -19.06
CA GLY A 140 0.30 -12.38 -19.27
C GLY A 140 -0.31 -13.59 -18.53
N ASP A 141 -0.07 -13.68 -17.23
CA ASP A 141 -0.83 -14.53 -16.32
C ASP A 141 -2.19 -13.88 -16.05
N ALA A 142 -3.22 -14.70 -15.82
CA ALA A 142 -4.56 -14.22 -15.53
C ALA A 142 -4.65 -13.47 -14.19
N THR A 143 -3.63 -13.57 -13.34
CA THR A 143 -3.60 -13.03 -11.98
C THR A 143 -2.49 -12.00 -11.79
N TYR A 144 -2.67 -10.81 -12.35
CA TYR A 144 -1.75 -9.71 -12.07
C TYR A 144 -1.75 -9.38 -10.57
N GLN A 145 -0.56 -9.06 -10.07
CA GLN A 145 -0.35 -8.54 -8.72
C GLN A 145 -0.61 -7.04 -8.73
N SER A 146 -1.17 -6.51 -7.65
CA SER A 146 -1.50 -5.09 -7.56
C SER A 146 -0.99 -4.46 -6.26
N HIS A 147 -0.60 -3.19 -6.35
CA HIS A 147 -0.37 -2.32 -5.20
C HIS A 147 -1.36 -1.15 -5.21
N VAL A 148 -1.64 -0.61 -4.02
CA VAL A 148 -2.29 0.69 -3.83
C VAL A 148 -1.28 1.58 -3.11
N LEU A 149 -0.98 2.73 -3.70
CA LEU A 149 -0.03 3.72 -3.21
C LEU A 149 -0.81 4.91 -2.66
N PHE A 150 -0.39 5.45 -1.52
CA PHE A 150 -1.05 6.58 -0.86
C PHE A 150 -0.23 7.85 -0.94
N PHE A 151 -0.93 8.98 -1.08
CA PHE A 151 -0.34 10.31 -1.19
C PHE A 151 -1.13 11.30 -0.33
N HIS A 152 -0.43 12.30 0.19
CA HIS A 152 -1.02 13.43 0.91
C HIS A 152 -0.15 14.67 0.67
N ASP A 153 -0.77 15.79 0.32
CA ASP A 153 -0.11 17.10 0.16
C ASP A 153 1.21 17.04 -0.64
N GLY A 154 1.18 16.38 -1.80
CA GLY A 154 2.34 16.26 -2.69
C GLY A 154 3.45 15.33 -2.18
N THR A 155 3.15 14.49 -1.19
CA THR A 155 4.09 13.53 -0.59
C THR A 155 3.59 12.11 -0.76
N TYR A 156 4.49 11.19 -1.13
CA TYR A 156 4.22 9.76 -1.15
C TYR A 156 4.32 9.19 0.27
N LEU A 157 3.27 8.48 0.72
CA LEU A 157 3.14 7.95 2.07
C LEU A 157 3.52 6.46 2.19
N GLY A 158 3.61 5.75 1.06
CA GLY A 158 3.86 4.31 1.02
C GLY A 158 2.71 3.52 0.39
N THR A 159 2.84 2.20 0.42
CA THR A 159 1.84 1.26 -0.07
C THR A 159 0.84 0.85 1.01
N ALA A 160 -0.34 0.39 0.60
CA ALA A 160 -1.33 -0.22 1.48
C ALA A 160 -0.81 -1.46 2.21
N THR A 161 0.07 -2.22 1.57
CA THR A 161 0.69 -3.45 2.07
C THR A 161 2.15 -3.52 1.64
N SER A 162 3.01 -4.18 2.42
CA SER A 162 4.44 -4.36 2.10
C SER A 162 4.64 -5.20 0.84
N GLU A 163 3.82 -6.22 0.67
CA GLU A 163 3.81 -7.12 -0.48
C GLU A 163 2.55 -6.89 -1.31
N PRO A 164 2.60 -7.07 -2.65
CA PRO A 164 1.43 -6.93 -3.49
C PRO A 164 0.49 -8.13 -3.33
N TYR A 165 -0.79 -7.91 -3.67
CA TYR A 165 -1.81 -8.95 -3.71
C TYR A 165 -2.52 -8.94 -5.06
N SER A 166 -2.82 -10.12 -5.59
CA SER A 166 -3.76 -10.27 -6.73
C SER A 166 -5.18 -9.94 -6.33
N TYR A 167 -6.03 -9.63 -7.31
CA TYR A 167 -7.46 -9.34 -7.12
C TYR A 167 -7.75 -8.22 -6.11
N THR A 168 -6.86 -7.22 -6.09
CA THR A 168 -6.98 -6.05 -5.22
C THR A 168 -7.68 -4.93 -5.98
N HIS A 169 -8.71 -4.35 -5.38
CA HIS A 169 -9.48 -3.26 -5.97
C HIS A 169 -9.77 -2.17 -4.96
N VAL A 170 -9.54 -0.90 -5.32
CA VAL A 170 -10.13 0.22 -4.60
C VAL A 170 -11.62 0.26 -4.95
N ILE A 171 -12.48 0.14 -3.94
CA ILE A 171 -13.94 0.04 -4.13
C ILE A 171 -14.68 1.31 -3.68
N ASP A 172 -14.05 2.13 -2.85
CA ASP A 172 -14.57 3.42 -2.42
C ASP A 172 -13.42 4.33 -1.97
N SER A 173 -13.61 5.64 -2.10
CA SER A 173 -12.72 6.65 -1.54
C SER A 173 -13.48 7.93 -1.24
N ASN A 174 -13.13 8.59 -0.15
CA ASN A 174 -13.68 9.87 0.27
C ASN A 174 -12.56 10.79 0.75
N LYS A 175 -12.89 11.81 1.54
CA LYS A 175 -11.96 12.89 1.89
C LYS A 175 -10.71 12.38 2.62
N ASP A 176 -10.82 11.48 3.58
CA ASP A 176 -9.70 11.04 4.39
C ASP A 176 -9.50 9.52 4.37
N SER A 177 -10.36 8.78 3.65
CA SER A 177 -10.27 7.32 3.62
C SER A 177 -10.45 6.70 2.24
N VAL A 178 -9.83 5.52 2.09
CA VAL A 178 -9.87 4.67 0.90
C VAL A 178 -10.18 3.25 1.35
N SER A 179 -11.24 2.66 0.79
CA SER A 179 -11.60 1.26 1.02
C SER A 179 -11.04 0.37 -0.09
N VAL A 180 -10.18 -0.57 0.30
CA VAL A 180 -9.56 -1.54 -0.61
C VAL A 180 -10.15 -2.92 -0.32
N GLN A 181 -10.67 -3.54 -1.37
CA GLN A 181 -11.13 -4.92 -1.37
C GLN A 181 -9.99 -5.84 -1.79
N TYR A 182 -9.81 -6.91 -1.02
CA TYR A 182 -8.87 -7.98 -1.31
C TYR A 182 -9.62 -9.30 -1.48
N ARG A 183 -9.21 -10.08 -2.49
CA ARG A 183 -9.66 -11.44 -2.76
C ARG A 183 -8.46 -12.31 -3.07
N TRP A 184 -8.63 -13.63 -2.96
CA TRP A 184 -7.56 -14.59 -3.23
C TRP A 184 -8.13 -15.91 -3.70
N LEU A 185 -7.29 -16.70 -4.37
CA LEU A 185 -7.65 -18.05 -4.81
C LEU A 185 -7.53 -19.02 -3.64
N LEU A 186 -8.49 -19.93 -3.55
CA LEU A 186 -8.36 -21.19 -2.82
C LEU A 186 -7.78 -22.28 -3.74
N ASP A 187 -7.36 -23.41 -3.17
CA ASP A 187 -6.61 -24.46 -3.88
C ASP A 187 -7.27 -24.94 -5.19
N ASP A 188 -8.60 -24.98 -5.25
CA ASP A 188 -9.37 -25.48 -6.40
C ASP A 188 -10.00 -24.36 -7.24
N ASP A 189 -9.64 -23.09 -7.02
CA ASP A 189 -10.22 -21.96 -7.75
C ASP A 189 -9.63 -21.81 -9.15
N ALA A 190 -10.51 -21.50 -10.11
CA ALA A 190 -10.06 -21.01 -11.42
C ALA A 190 -9.59 -19.55 -11.32
N PHE A 191 -8.56 -19.16 -12.07
CA PHE A 191 -8.00 -17.80 -12.05
C PHE A 191 -9.00 -16.67 -12.33
N CYS A 192 -10.09 -16.91 -13.03
CA CYS A 192 -11.12 -15.88 -13.24
C CYS A 192 -11.93 -15.56 -11.98
N CYS A 193 -11.92 -16.46 -11.01
CA CYS A 193 -13.06 -16.69 -10.16
C CYS A 193 -12.65 -17.04 -8.73
N PRO A 194 -11.80 -16.21 -8.07
CA PRO A 194 -11.41 -16.46 -6.68
C PRO A 194 -12.65 -16.56 -5.79
N GLN A 195 -12.63 -17.42 -4.79
CA GLN A 195 -13.67 -17.57 -3.78
C GLN A 195 -13.23 -17.05 -2.41
N GLY A 196 -11.92 -16.81 -2.20
CA GLY A 196 -11.41 -16.15 -1.01
C GLY A 196 -11.87 -14.69 -0.90
N GLY A 197 -12.18 -14.26 0.32
CA GLY A 197 -12.70 -12.93 0.61
C GLY A 197 -14.18 -12.74 0.20
N PRO A 198 -14.63 -11.49 -0.08
CA PRO A 198 -13.84 -10.27 -0.01
C PRO A 198 -13.55 -9.87 1.44
N ASN A 199 -12.29 -9.54 1.72
CA ASN A 199 -11.98 -8.72 2.88
C ASN A 199 -11.90 -7.27 2.42
N ILE A 200 -12.45 -6.36 3.21
CA ILE A 200 -12.33 -4.92 2.98
C ILE A 200 -11.43 -4.36 4.08
N VAL A 201 -10.42 -3.60 3.66
CA VAL A 201 -9.56 -2.83 4.56
C VAL A 201 -9.77 -1.36 4.25
N ASN A 202 -10.15 -0.61 5.27
CA ASN A 202 -10.30 0.83 5.20
C ASN A 202 -9.00 1.51 5.65
N PHE A 203 -8.41 2.28 4.75
CA PHE A 203 -7.22 3.07 5.01
C PHE A 203 -7.65 4.50 5.30
N THR A 204 -7.30 5.04 6.46
CA THR A 204 -7.71 6.39 6.88
C THR A 204 -6.50 7.24 7.23
N TRP A 205 -6.42 8.44 6.69
CA TRP A 205 -5.46 9.45 7.11
C TRP A 205 -5.87 10.05 8.45
N ASN A 206 -5.06 9.83 9.50
CA ASN A 206 -5.35 10.32 10.84
C ASN A 206 -4.73 11.69 11.16
N GLY A 207 -4.20 12.39 10.16
CA GLY A 207 -3.44 13.63 10.32
C GLY A 207 -1.93 13.44 10.48
N SER A 208 -1.43 12.21 10.53
CA SER A 208 0.02 11.93 10.61
C SER A 208 0.44 10.69 9.84
N ALA A 209 -0.42 9.67 9.76
CA ALA A 209 -0.17 8.44 9.03
C ALA A 209 -1.47 7.86 8.47
N VAL A 210 -1.32 6.93 7.53
CA VAL A 210 -2.42 6.08 7.07
C VAL A 210 -2.58 4.92 8.06
N VAL A 211 -3.79 4.77 8.62
CA VAL A 211 -4.14 3.66 9.51
C VAL A 211 -5.04 2.70 8.75
N ALA A 212 -4.69 1.41 8.78
CA ALA A 212 -5.48 0.34 8.20
C ALA A 212 -6.42 -0.26 9.26
N ASP A 213 -7.70 -0.39 8.91
CA ASP A 213 -8.70 -1.12 9.68
C ASP A 213 -9.34 -2.19 8.78
N GLY A 214 -9.23 -3.46 9.18
CA GLY A 214 -9.75 -4.59 8.42
C GLY A 214 -8.87 -5.82 8.57
N GLN A 215 -9.15 -6.85 7.77
CA GLN A 215 -8.36 -8.08 7.74
C GLN A 215 -7.72 -8.24 6.38
N PHE A 216 -6.40 -8.44 6.35
CA PHE A 216 -5.71 -8.76 5.10
C PHE A 216 -5.93 -10.23 4.70
N PRO A 217 -5.66 -10.59 3.44
CA PRO A 217 -5.61 -11.99 3.04
C PRO A 217 -4.67 -12.81 3.94
N PRO A 218 -4.94 -14.10 4.12
CA PRO A 218 -4.01 -14.99 4.82
C PRO A 218 -2.66 -15.06 4.09
N SER A 219 -1.58 -15.22 4.86
CA SER A 219 -0.21 -15.43 4.40
C SER A 219 0.05 -16.87 3.97
#